data_AF-A0A382DL25-F1
#
_entry.id   AF-A0A382DL25-F1
#
_cell.length_a   1.000
_cell.length_b   1.000
_cell.length_c   1.000
_cell.angle_alpha   90.00
_cell.angle_beta   90.00
_cell.angle_gamma   90.00
#
_symmetry.space_group_name_H-M   'P 1'
#
loop_
_entity.id
_entity.type
_entity.pdbx_description
1 polymer ?
#
loop_
_entity_poly.entity_id
_entity_poly.type
_entity_poly.pdbx_seq_one_letter_code
_entity_poly.pdbx_strand_id
1 'polypeptide(L)' 'MAKEGFLSKLRNKKTIISDEEENLMKELMDLRVKLSSGQLKETHRIKETKRKIAKLKTVSNENKDLDKP' A
#
# COMPACT_ATOMS: atom_id res chain seq x y z
N MET A 1 19.92 17.56 2.09
CA MET A 1 18.44 17.53 1.90
C MET A 1 17.95 16.11 2.17
N ALA A 2 17.27 15.89 3.29
CA ALA A 2 16.66 14.59 3.56
C ALA A 2 15.60 14.33 2.48
N LYS A 3 15.75 13.24 1.72
CA LYS A 3 14.67 12.76 0.86
C LYS A 3 13.46 12.55 1.76
N GLU A 4 12.40 13.34 1.57
CA GLU A 4 11.16 13.16 2.31
C GLU A 4 10.79 11.68 2.31
N GLY A 5 10.67 11.12 3.51
CA GLY A 5 10.38 9.70 3.68
C GLY A 5 9.06 9.35 2.99
N PHE A 6 8.97 8.15 2.44
CA PHE A 6 7.75 7.65 1.81
C PHE A 6 6.48 7.92 2.66
N LEU A 7 6.62 7.80 3.98
CA LEU A 7 5.54 8.08 4.94
C LEU A 7 5.17 9.57 5.06
N SER A 8 6.13 10.49 4.96
CA SER A 8 5.83 11.94 5.03
C SER A 8 5.09 12.41 3.78
N LYS A 9 5.38 11.81 2.62
CA LYS A 9 4.64 12.07 1.38
C LYS A 9 3.19 11.60 1.44
N LEU A 10 2.96 10.45 2.07
CA LEU A 10 1.64 9.86 2.23
C LEU A 10 0.76 10.64 3.21
N ARG A 11 1.32 11.07 4.35
CA ARG A 11 0.55 11.76 5.40
C ARG A 11 -0.10 13.06 4.90
N ASN A 12 0.54 13.78 3.98
CA ASN A 12 0.04 15.06 3.47
C ASN A 12 -1.05 14.95 2.39
N LYS A 13 -1.35 13.77 1.84
CA LYS A 13 -2.25 13.63 0.67
C LYS A 13 -3.26 12.48 0.81
N LYS A 14 -4.36 12.74 1.51
CA LYS A 14 -5.46 11.78 1.78
C LYS A 14 -6.03 11.11 0.52
N THR A 15 -6.23 11.86 -0.58
CA THR A 15 -6.77 11.34 -1.85
C THR A 15 -5.82 10.36 -2.55
N ILE A 16 -4.51 10.61 -2.48
CA ILE A 16 -3.49 9.74 -3.10
C ILE A 16 -3.41 8.39 -2.39
N ILE A 17 -3.64 8.34 -1.08
CA ILE A 17 -3.60 7.09 -0.30
C ILE A 17 -4.65 6.10 -0.82
N SER A 18 -5.87 6.58 -1.08
CA SER A 18 -6.98 5.74 -1.57
C SER A 18 -6.71 5.16 -2.95
N ASP A 19 -6.21 5.96 -3.89
CA ASP A 19 -5.91 5.51 -5.25
C ASP A 19 -4.73 4.52 -5.27
N GLU A 20 -3.68 4.79 -4.48
CA GLU A 20 -2.53 3.89 -4.33
C GLU A 20 -2.94 2.56 -3.67
N GLU A 21 -3.87 2.58 -2.70
CA GLU A 21 -4.38 1.38 -2.06
C GLU A 21 -5.11 0.49 -3.07
N GLU A 22 -6.00 1.05 -3.90
CA GLU A 22 -6.69 0.28 -4.94
C GLU A 22 -5.72 -0.33 -5.95
N ASN A 23 -4.70 0.42 -6.37
CA ASN A 23 -3.70 -0.07 -7.31
C ASN A 23 -2.89 -1.23 -6.73
N LEU A 24 -2.50 -1.15 -5.46
CA LEU A 24 -1.79 -2.25 -4.77
C LEU A 24 -2.69 -3.46 -4.51
N MET A 25 -4.00 -3.26 -4.29
CA MET A 25 -4.98 -4.34 -4.19
C MET A 25 -5.11 -5.10 -5.53
N LYS A 26 -5.17 -4.37 -6.65
CA LYS A 26 -5.16 -4.97 -8.00
C LYS A 26 -3.86 -5.75 -8.26
N GLU A 27 -2.71 -5.15 -7.95
CA GLU A 27 -1.41 -5.85 -8.08
C GLU A 27 -1.36 -7.12 -7.21
N LEU A 28 -1.88 -7.07 -5.98
CA LEU A 28 -1.97 -8.24 -5.11
C LEU A 28 -2.85 -9.34 -5.70
N MET A 29 -3.96 -8.97 -6.34
CA MET A 29 -4.86 -9.92 -7.01
C MET A 29 -4.17 -10.58 -8.20
N ASP A 30 -3.49 -9.81 -9.04
CA ASP A 30 -2.72 -10.35 -10.18
C ASP A 30 -1.61 -11.29 -9.72
N LEU A 31 -0.89 -10.92 -8.66
CA LEU A 31 0.14 -11.76 -8.07
C LEU A 31 -0.44 -13.07 -7.52
N ARG A 32 -1.64 -13.05 -6.93
CA ARG A 32 -2.32 -14.27 -6.46
C ARG A 32 -2.74 -15.17 -7.63
N VAL A 33 -3.25 -14.60 -8.71
CA VAL A 33 -3.62 -15.36 -9.92
C VAL A 33 -2.38 -15.98 -10.56
N LYS A 34 -1.28 -15.23 -10.67
CA LYS A 34 0.01 -15.76 -11.16
C LYS A 34 0.60 -16.82 -10.24
N LEU A 35 0.39 -16.70 -8.92
CA LEU A 35 0.81 -17.71 -7.96
C LEU A 35 -0.02 -18.99 -8.13
N SER A 36 -1.35 -18.87 -8.28
CA SER A 36 -2.23 -20.03 -8.47
C SER A 36 -1.99 -20.74 -9.80
N SER A 37 -1.58 -20.02 -10.85
CA SER A 37 -1.18 -20.62 -12.13
C SER A 37 0.22 -21.26 -12.09
N GLY A 38 0.95 -21.15 -10.98
CA GLY A 38 2.32 -21.65 -10.84
C GLY A 38 3.38 -20.85 -11.62
N GLN A 39 3.01 -19.70 -12.19
CA GLN A 39 3.89 -18.89 -13.03
C GLN A 39 4.63 -17.78 -12.26
N LEU A 40 4.31 -17.59 -10.98
CA LEU A 40 4.94 -16.54 -10.17
C LEU A 40 6.32 -16.96 -9.65
N LYS A 41 7.37 -16.44 -10.29
CA LYS A 41 8.77 -16.62 -9.84
C LYS A 41 9.13 -15.78 -8.61
N GLU A 42 8.50 -14.61 -8.45
CA GLU A 42 8.85 -13.63 -7.41
C GLU A 42 7.83 -13.63 -6.25
N THR A 43 7.76 -14.74 -5.50
CA THR A 43 6.79 -14.90 -4.39
C THR A 43 6.95 -13.87 -3.26
N HIS A 44 8.16 -13.33 -3.08
CA HIS A 44 8.44 -12.27 -2.10
C HIS A 44 7.65 -10.99 -2.38
N ARG A 45 7.29 -10.70 -3.64
CA ARG A 45 6.52 -9.51 -4.02
C ARG A 45 5.14 -9.50 -3.37
N ILE A 46 4.50 -10.66 -3.19
CA ILE A 46 3.22 -10.75 -2.46
C ILE A 46 3.38 -10.21 -1.03
N LYS A 47 4.46 -10.57 -0.35
CA LYS A 47 4.75 -10.13 1.02
C LYS A 47 5.04 -8.63 1.06
N GLU A 48 5.76 -8.10 0.07
CA GLU A 48 6.03 -6.66 -0.04
C GLU A 48 4.77 -5.85 -0.32
N THR A 49 3.95 -6.27 -1.29
CA THR A 49 2.69 -5.59 -1.62
C THR A 49 1.74 -5.58 -0.42
N LYS A 50 1.62 -6.69 0.33
CA LYS A 50 0.86 -6.73 1.59
C LYS A 50 1.38 -5.73 2.63
N ARG A 51 2.70 -5.60 2.79
CA ARG A 51 3.31 -4.64 3.71
C ARG A 51 3.05 -3.19 3.27
N LYS A 52 3.08 -2.90 1.97
CA LYS A 52 2.74 -1.58 1.44
C LYS A 52 1.29 -1.21 1.75
N ILE A 53 0.35 -2.11 1.48
CA ILE A 53 -1.08 -1.92 1.82
C ILE A 53 -1.27 -1.69 3.32
N ALA A 54 -0.62 -2.48 4.17
CA ALA A 54 -0.70 -2.30 5.62
C ALA A 54 -0.23 -0.90 6.06
N LYS A 55 0.89 -0.42 5.51
CA LYS A 55 1.40 0.93 5.80
C LYS A 55 0.43 2.02 5.34
N LEU A 56 -0.16 1.88 4.14
CA LEU A 56 -1.16 2.83 3.65
C LEU A 56 -2.38 2.89 4.58
N LYS A 57 -2.88 1.74 5.01
CA LYS A 57 -3.99 1.65 5.96
C LYS A 57 -3.66 2.28 7.30
N THR A 58 -2.44 2.09 7.80
CA THR A 58 -1.98 2.75 9.04
C THR A 58 -2.01 4.26 8.90
N VAL A 59 -1.43 4.82 7.82
CA VAL A 59 -1.45 6.28 7.60
C VAL A 59 -2.87 6.80 7.39
N SER A 60 -3.72 6.06 6.69
CA SER A 60 -5.15 6.38 6.53
C SER A 60 -5.87 6.43 7.88
N ASN A 61 -5.58 5.49 8.78
CA ASN A 61 -6.17 5.46 10.12
C ASN A 61 -5.64 6.59 11.01
N GLU A 62 -4.33 6.87 10.98
CA GLU A 62 -3.74 8.03 11.66
C GLU A 62 -4.43 9.33 11.24
N ASN A 63 -4.68 9.50 9.93
CA ASN A 63 -5.38 10.68 9.40
C ASN A 63 -6.87 10.73 9.79
N LYS A 64 -7.53 9.59 10.04
CA LYS A 64 -8.90 9.54 10.56
C LYS A 64 -8.96 9.88 12.04
N ASP A 65 -8.01 9.39 12.82
CA ASP A 65 -7.96 9.64 14.27
C ASP A 65 -7.65 11.12 14.57
N LEU A 66 -6.91 11.81 13.69
CA LEU A 66 -6.66 13.26 13.76
C LEU A 66 -7.88 14.13 13.41
N ASP A 67 -8.89 13.57 12.73
CA ASP A 67 -10.14 14.24 12.32
C ASP A 67 -11.25 14.09 13.39
N LYS A 68 -10.92 13.52 14.56
CA LYS A 68 -11.86 13.29 15.67
C LYS A 68 -11.97 14.56 16.53
N PRO A 69 -13.20 15.04 16.86
CA PRO A 69 -13.42 16.29 17.60
C PRO A 69 -12.91 16.25 19.04
#